data_AF-A0A7V9J570-F1
#
_entry.id   AF-A0A7V9J570-F1
#
_cell.length_a   1.000
_cell.length_b   1.000
_cell.length_c   1.000
_cell.angle_alpha   90.00
_cell.angle_beta   90.00
_cell.angle_gamma   90.00
#
_symmetry.space_group_name_H-M   'P 1'
#
loop_
_entity.id
_entity.type
_entity.pdbx_description
1 polymer ?
#
loop_
_entity_poly.entity_id
_entity_poly.type
_entity_poly.pdbx_seq_one_letter_code
_entity_poly.pdbx_strand_id
1 'polypeptide(L)'
;MDLNVLLLVLLALVVGAVVGRLVAGWSSGRPSGAGLVDTVVAVADERLGATRDVIDVQLQGLSGELRRMSDTVSRLEAERGRQHGELAAQLRATVDQTASLTSTAGALRDVLANPKARGQWGERMAGDVLRVAGLVEGINYVKQRALPGGTVPDFTFLLPN
;
A
#
# COMPACT_ATOMS: atom_id res chain seq x y z
N MET A 1 -28.06 -106.86 30.68
CA MET A 1 -28.02 -105.67 29.82
C MET A 1 -27.55 -106.13 28.46
N ASP A 2 -28.37 -105.93 27.43
CA ASP A 2 -28.13 -106.52 26.11
C ASP A 2 -26.92 -105.88 25.40
N LEU A 3 -26.20 -106.68 24.60
CA LEU A 3 -24.99 -106.25 23.88
C LEU A 3 -25.26 -105.02 22.98
N ASN A 4 -26.48 -104.89 22.45
CA ASN A 4 -26.92 -103.72 21.68
C ASN A 4 -26.98 -102.43 22.50
N VAL A 5 -27.32 -102.50 23.79
CA VAL A 5 -27.39 -101.33 24.67
C VAL A 5 -25.98 -100.77 24.91
N LEU A 6 -24.99 -101.66 25.11
CA LEU A 6 -23.59 -101.27 25.23
C LEU A 6 -23.04 -100.63 23.95
N LEU A 7 -23.41 -101.15 22.78
CA LEU A 7 -22.97 -100.64 21.47
C LEU A 7 -23.53 -99.23 21.18
N LEU A 8 -24.80 -98.97 21.54
CA LEU A 8 -25.42 -97.64 21.38
C LEU A 8 -24.81 -96.59 22.31
N VAL A 9 -24.50 -96.94 23.56
CA VAL A 9 -23.85 -96.02 24.51
C VAL A 9 -22.46 -95.64 24.03
N LEU A 10 -21.69 -96.60 23.50
CA LEU A 10 -20.34 -96.36 23.01
C LEU A 10 -20.34 -95.45 21.77
N LEU A 11 -21.30 -95.64 20.86
CA LEU A 11 -21.48 -94.80 19.67
C LEU A 11 -21.89 -93.37 20.05
N ALA A 12 -22.79 -93.20 21.03
CA ALA A 12 -23.17 -91.89 21.54
C ALA A 12 -21.99 -91.14 22.19
N LEU A 13 -21.10 -91.86 22.89
CA LEU A 13 -19.92 -91.30 23.54
C LEU A 13 -18.87 -90.84 22.51
N VAL A 14 -18.66 -91.63 21.45
CA VAL A 14 -17.76 -91.27 20.34
C VAL A 14 -18.28 -90.07 19.56
N VAL A 15 -19.58 -90.03 19.26
CA VAL A 15 -20.21 -88.88 18.58
C VAL A 15 -20.12 -87.63 19.45
N GLY A 16 -20.38 -87.74 20.75
CA GLY A 16 -20.22 -86.64 21.70
C GLY A 16 -18.79 -86.12 21.79
N ALA A 17 -17.79 -87.01 21.77
CA ALA A 17 -16.38 -86.63 21.78
C ALA A 17 -15.95 -85.96 20.45
N VAL A 18 -16.43 -86.44 19.30
CA VAL A 18 -16.14 -85.84 18.00
C VAL A 18 -16.78 -84.47 17.88
N VAL A 19 -18.06 -84.33 18.24
CA VAL A 19 -18.77 -83.03 18.27
C VAL A 19 -18.10 -82.09 19.26
N GLY A 20 -17.72 -82.59 20.45
CA GLY A 20 -16.98 -81.83 21.44
C GLY A 20 -15.63 -81.33 20.93
N ARG A 21 -14.89 -82.16 20.19
CA ARG A 21 -13.57 -81.78 19.61
C ARG A 21 -13.70 -80.85 18.41
N LEU A 22 -14.78 -80.98 17.62
CA LEU A 22 -15.08 -80.09 16.50
C LEU A 22 -15.51 -78.70 16.98
N VAL A 23 -16.33 -78.63 18.04
CA VAL A 23 -16.74 -77.39 18.70
C VAL A 23 -15.58 -76.75 19.48
N ALA A 24 -14.75 -77.56 20.15
CA ALA A 24 -13.56 -77.06 20.85
C ALA A 24 -12.49 -76.56 19.86
N GLY A 25 -12.33 -77.20 18.70
CA GLY A 25 -11.42 -76.79 17.64
C GLY A 25 -11.81 -75.48 16.95
N TRP A 26 -13.08 -75.09 17.02
CA TRP A 26 -13.56 -73.77 16.58
C TRP A 26 -13.41 -72.67 17.65
N SER A 27 -13.00 -73.00 18.87
CA SER A 27 -12.87 -72.04 19.97
C SER A 27 -11.47 -71.47 20.15
N SER A 28 -10.42 -72.12 19.63
CA SER A 28 -9.02 -71.73 19.83
C SER A 28 -8.44 -70.77 18.77
N GLY A 29 -9.29 -70.01 18.08
CA GLY A 29 -8.83 -69.09 17.03
C GLY A 29 -9.83 -67.99 16.67
N ARG A 30 -10.66 -67.54 17.61
CA ARG A 30 -11.34 -66.26 17.45
C ARG A 30 -10.29 -65.18 17.71
N PRO A 31 -9.87 -64.36 16.72
CA PRO A 31 -9.16 -63.14 17.06
C PRO A 31 -10.06 -62.38 18.03
N SER A 32 -9.60 -62.23 19.27
CA SER A 32 -10.34 -61.50 20.29
C SER A 32 -10.69 -60.15 19.69
N GLY A 33 -11.98 -59.78 19.66
CA GLY A 33 -12.42 -58.50 19.09
C GLY A 33 -11.66 -57.29 19.66
N ALA A 34 -11.07 -57.45 20.86
CA ALA A 34 -10.12 -56.53 21.47
C ALA A 34 -8.96 -56.12 20.54
N GLY A 35 -8.30 -57.06 19.84
CA GLY A 35 -7.15 -56.73 18.99
C GLY A 35 -7.51 -55.98 17.71
N LEU A 36 -8.71 -56.21 17.17
CA LEU A 36 -9.19 -55.52 15.97
C LEU A 36 -9.66 -54.11 16.32
N VAL A 37 -10.31 -53.95 17.48
CA VAL A 37 -10.65 -52.64 18.05
C VAL A 37 -9.37 -51.84 18.36
N ASP A 38 -8.35 -52.45 18.95
CA ASP A 38 -7.06 -51.77 19.20
C ASP A 38 -6.38 -51.29 17.92
N THR A 39 -6.40 -52.09 16.84
CA THR A 39 -5.85 -51.63 15.55
C THR A 39 -6.65 -50.49 14.92
N VAL A 40 -7.98 -50.51 15.05
CA VAL A 40 -8.83 -49.43 14.52
C VAL A 40 -8.67 -48.16 15.36
N VAL A 41 -8.55 -48.28 16.68
CA VAL A 41 -8.29 -47.16 17.59
C VAL A 41 -6.90 -46.57 17.34
N ALA A 42 -5.87 -47.39 17.16
CA ALA A 42 -4.52 -46.93 16.84
C ALA A 42 -4.46 -46.19 15.48
N VAL A 43 -5.11 -46.73 14.45
CA VAL A 43 -5.20 -46.06 13.13
C VAL A 43 -6.04 -44.79 13.21
N ALA A 44 -7.08 -44.75 14.05
CA ALA A 44 -7.87 -43.55 14.29
C ALA A 44 -7.03 -42.47 14.99
N ASP A 45 -6.29 -42.81 16.04
CA ASP A 45 -5.40 -41.89 16.74
C ASP A 45 -4.28 -41.36 15.84
N GLU A 46 -3.68 -42.21 15.01
CA GLU A 46 -2.66 -41.79 14.04
C GLU A 46 -3.22 -40.81 13.00
N ARG A 47 -4.40 -41.10 12.45
CA ARG A 47 -5.07 -40.21 11.49
C ARG A 47 -5.52 -38.89 12.13
N LEU A 48 -5.99 -38.92 13.37
CA LEU A 48 -6.37 -37.72 14.13
C LEU A 48 -5.14 -36.88 14.46
N GLY A 49 -4.03 -37.50 14.87
CA GLY A 49 -2.74 -36.84 15.09
C GLY A 49 -2.22 -36.17 13.82
N ALA A 50 -2.15 -36.90 12.71
CA ALA A 50 -1.73 -36.36 11.42
C ALA A 50 -2.63 -35.20 10.94
N THR A 51 -3.96 -35.30 11.15
CA THR A 51 -4.89 -34.22 10.80
C THR A 51 -4.67 -32.99 11.70
N ARG A 52 -4.43 -33.21 13.00
CA ARG A 52 -4.14 -32.15 13.96
C ARG A 52 -2.84 -31.41 13.62
N ASP A 53 -1.79 -32.15 13.23
CA ASP A 53 -0.51 -31.58 12.83
C ASP A 53 -0.63 -30.74 11.54
N VAL A 54 -1.37 -31.24 10.55
CA VAL A 54 -1.66 -30.47 9.32
C VAL A 54 -2.44 -29.20 9.64
N ILE A 55 -3.45 -29.29 10.51
CA ILE A 55 -4.22 -28.12 10.94
C ILE A 55 -3.32 -27.12 11.68
N ASP A 56 -2.45 -27.58 12.58
CA ASP A 56 -1.57 -26.68 13.34
C ASP A 56 -0.58 -25.96 12.42
N VAL A 57 0.01 -26.68 11.46
CA VAL A 57 0.88 -26.09 10.42
C VAL A 57 0.13 -25.05 9.58
N GLN A 58 -1.11 -25.33 9.18
CA GLN A 58 -1.95 -24.38 8.44
C GLN A 58 -2.31 -23.15 9.28
N LEU A 59 -2.69 -23.32 10.53
CA LEU A 59 -3.01 -22.21 11.45
C LEU A 59 -1.79 -21.34 11.76
N GLN A 60 -0.61 -21.95 11.92
CA GLN A 60 0.65 -21.24 12.08
C GLN A 60 1.00 -20.45 10.80
N GLY A 61 0.81 -21.06 9.63
CA GLY A 61 0.98 -20.40 8.33
C GLY A 61 0.08 -19.17 8.17
N LEU A 62 -1.23 -19.33 8.42
CA LEU A 62 -2.20 -18.24 8.35
C LEU A 62 -1.90 -17.14 9.37
N SER A 63 -1.53 -17.50 10.60
CA SER A 63 -1.13 -16.53 11.62
C SER A 63 0.12 -15.75 11.21
N GLY A 64 1.08 -16.40 10.56
CA GLY A 64 2.26 -15.77 9.98
C GLY A 64 1.90 -14.80 8.85
N GLU A 65 0.98 -15.20 7.98
CA GLU A 65 0.53 -14.38 6.85
C GLU A 65 -0.29 -13.16 7.31
N LEU A 66 -1.19 -13.31 8.28
CA LEU A 66 -1.91 -12.20 8.92
C LEU A 66 -0.96 -11.22 9.63
N ARG A 67 0.09 -11.71 10.30
CA ARG A 67 1.13 -10.85 10.88
C ARG A 67 1.88 -10.05 9.82
N ARG A 68 2.24 -10.66 8.69
CA ARG A 68 2.89 -9.95 7.57
C ARG A 68 1.97 -8.89 6.96
N MET A 69 0.69 -9.22 6.80
CA MET A 69 -0.29 -8.27 6.29
C MET A 69 -0.49 -7.10 7.26
N SER A 70 -0.58 -7.37 8.56
CA SER A 70 -0.68 -6.33 9.60
C SER A 70 0.56 -5.42 9.64
N ASP A 71 1.77 -5.97 9.53
CA ASP A 71 3.00 -5.17 9.45
C ASP A 71 3.00 -4.29 8.19
N THR A 72 2.60 -4.85 7.05
CA THR A 72 2.51 -4.10 5.79
C THR A 72 1.49 -2.96 5.87
N VAL A 73 0.31 -3.21 6.46
CA VAL A 73 -0.72 -2.18 6.68
C VAL A 73 -0.21 -1.09 7.61
N SER A 74 0.44 -1.45 8.73
CA SER A 74 1.01 -0.47 9.67
C SER A 74 2.09 0.40 9.01
N ARG A 75 2.95 -0.19 8.17
CA ARG A 75 3.93 0.56 7.37
C ARG A 75 3.26 1.50 6.37
N LEU A 76 2.21 1.07 5.68
CA LEU A 76 1.46 1.91 4.74
C LEU A 76 0.73 3.05 5.45
N GLU A 77 0.21 2.84 6.66
CA GLU A 77 -0.39 3.89 7.48
C GLU A 77 0.66 4.93 7.93
N ALA A 78 1.82 4.46 8.38
CA ALA A 78 2.94 5.35 8.73
C ALA A 78 3.42 6.17 7.52
N GLU A 79 3.53 5.54 6.35
CA GLU A 79 3.92 6.18 5.10
C GLU A 79 2.87 7.20 4.62
N ARG A 80 1.58 6.86 4.68
CA ARG A 80 0.47 7.80 4.41
C ARG A 80 0.51 9.01 5.34
N GLY A 81 0.83 8.82 6.61
CA GLY A 81 1.00 9.92 7.57
C GLY A 81 2.10 10.90 7.15
N ARG A 82 3.26 10.38 6.71
CA ARG A 82 4.36 11.22 6.20
C ARG A 82 3.99 11.94 4.90
N GLN A 83 3.40 11.21 3.94
CA GLN A 83 3.02 11.77 2.64
C GLN A 83 1.93 12.84 2.76
N HIS A 84 0.93 12.65 3.63
CA HIS A 84 -0.07 13.69 3.90
C HIS A 84 0.54 14.93 4.57
N GLY A 85 1.53 14.74 5.46
CA GLY A 85 2.29 15.84 6.04
C GLY A 85 3.07 16.63 4.99
N GLU A 86 3.74 15.93 4.07
CA GLU A 86 4.52 16.53 2.98
C GLU A 86 3.62 17.25 1.97
N LEU A 87 2.50 16.64 1.57
CA LEU A 87 1.50 17.28 0.69
C LEU A 87 0.87 18.51 1.33
N ALA A 88 0.56 18.48 2.63
CA ALA A 88 0.05 19.65 3.34
C ALA A 88 1.09 20.78 3.42
N ALA A 89 2.37 20.44 3.55
CA ALA A 89 3.46 21.41 3.50
C ALA A 89 3.64 22.00 2.09
N GLN A 90 3.62 21.17 1.04
CA GLN A 90 3.71 21.61 -0.36
C GLN A 90 2.50 22.45 -0.78
N LEU A 91 1.29 22.10 -0.33
CA LEU A 91 0.09 22.88 -0.59
C LEU A 91 0.15 24.25 0.09
N ARG A 92 0.60 24.33 1.35
CA ARG A 92 0.83 25.61 2.04
C ARG A 92 1.85 26.47 1.29
N ALA A 93 2.99 25.89 0.90
CA ALA A 93 4.01 26.61 0.14
C ALA A 93 3.46 27.15 -1.21
N THR A 94 2.64 26.35 -1.90
CA THR A 94 1.98 26.77 -3.15
C THR A 94 0.97 27.90 -2.92
N VAL A 95 0.18 27.83 -1.85
CA VAL A 95 -0.77 28.89 -1.47
C VAL A 95 -0.02 30.20 -1.17
N ASP A 96 1.07 30.13 -0.40
CA ASP A 96 1.89 31.30 -0.07
C ASP A 96 2.52 31.93 -1.31
N GLN A 97 3.07 31.11 -2.22
CA GLN A 97 3.60 31.57 -3.50
C GLN A 97 2.51 32.22 -4.37
N THR A 98 1.32 31.62 -4.42
CA THR A 98 0.18 32.17 -5.18
C THR A 98 -0.26 33.52 -4.60
N ALA A 99 -0.32 33.66 -3.28
CA ALA A 99 -0.64 34.92 -2.62
C ALA A 99 0.39 36.02 -2.93
N SER A 100 1.69 35.68 -2.92
CA SER A 100 2.77 36.61 -3.31
C SER A 100 2.65 37.04 -4.78
N LEU A 101 2.31 36.12 -5.68
CA LEU A 101 2.09 36.42 -7.10
C LEU A 101 0.88 37.33 -7.30
N THR A 102 -0.25 37.05 -6.64
CA THR A 102 -1.45 37.91 -6.69
C THR A 102 -1.16 39.32 -6.16
N SER A 103 -0.41 39.43 -5.06
CA SER A 103 0.01 40.73 -4.51
C SER A 103 0.88 41.51 -5.51
N THR A 104 1.88 40.86 -6.09
CA THR A 104 2.78 41.47 -7.09
C THR A 104 2.02 41.91 -8.34
N ALA A 105 1.12 41.06 -8.86
CA ALA A 105 0.27 41.38 -9.99
C ALA A 105 -0.70 42.54 -9.68
N GLY A 106 -1.23 42.61 -8.46
CA GLY A 106 -2.03 43.73 -7.97
C GLY A 106 -1.24 45.04 -7.98
N ALA A 107 -0.03 45.03 -7.42
CA ALA A 107 0.86 46.21 -7.43
C ALA A 107 1.21 46.67 -8.85
N LEU A 108 1.52 45.74 -9.76
CA LEU A 108 1.74 46.05 -11.18
C LEU A 108 0.51 46.66 -11.83
N ARG A 109 -0.67 46.08 -11.60
CA ARG A 109 -1.94 46.60 -12.13
C ARG A 109 -2.23 48.00 -11.59
N ASP A 110 -1.96 48.28 -10.33
CA ASP A 110 -2.19 49.59 -9.71
C ASP A 110 -1.21 50.65 -10.26
N VAL A 111 0.06 50.26 -10.47
CA VAL A 111 1.07 51.10 -11.15
C VAL A 111 0.67 51.37 -12.60
N LEU A 112 0.15 50.38 -13.32
CA LEU A 112 -0.32 50.54 -14.70
C LEU A 112 -1.65 51.28 -14.81
N ALA A 113 -2.50 51.25 -13.77
CA ALA A 113 -3.77 51.96 -13.75
C ALA A 113 -3.58 53.47 -13.57
N ASN A 114 -2.53 53.89 -12.85
CA ASN A 114 -2.25 55.30 -12.59
C ASN A 114 -1.60 55.98 -13.82
N PRO A 115 -2.24 57.00 -14.44
CA PRO A 115 -1.71 57.70 -15.60
C PRO A 115 -0.34 58.35 -15.37
N LYS A 116 -0.06 58.84 -14.16
CA LYS A 116 1.22 59.48 -13.81
C LYS A 116 2.34 58.45 -13.70
N ALA A 117 2.04 57.28 -13.14
CA ALA A 117 3.01 56.19 -13.03
C ALA A 117 3.31 55.54 -14.40
N ARG A 118 2.30 55.44 -15.30
CA ARG A 118 2.54 55.08 -16.71
C ARG A 118 3.44 56.08 -17.43
N GLY A 119 3.26 57.37 -17.20
CA GLY A 119 4.13 58.40 -17.77
C GLY A 119 5.59 58.24 -17.35
N GLN A 120 5.83 58.05 -16.05
CA GLN A 120 7.18 57.81 -15.52
C GLN A 120 7.79 56.47 -15.99
N TRP A 121 6.99 55.42 -16.11
CA TRP A 121 7.42 54.15 -16.69
C TRP A 121 7.76 54.27 -18.16
N GLY A 122 6.96 55.02 -18.94
CA GLY A 122 7.22 55.32 -20.33
C GLY A 122 8.54 56.08 -20.51
N GLU A 123 8.79 57.11 -19.70
CA GLU A 123 10.05 57.86 -19.70
C GLU A 123 11.24 56.95 -19.33
N ARG A 124 11.08 56.07 -18.33
CA ARG A 124 12.13 55.13 -17.91
C ARG A 124 12.44 54.10 -19.00
N MET A 125 11.40 53.50 -19.58
CA MET A 125 11.52 52.47 -20.60
C MET A 125 12.07 53.04 -21.92
N ALA A 126 11.65 54.26 -22.30
CA ALA A 126 12.25 54.99 -23.41
C ALA A 126 13.74 55.24 -23.15
N GLY A 127 14.12 55.67 -21.95
CA GLY A 127 15.52 55.82 -21.56
C GLY A 127 16.33 54.52 -21.65
N ASP A 128 15.74 53.39 -21.28
CA ASP A 128 16.39 52.07 -21.41
C ASP A 128 16.58 51.67 -22.88
N VAL A 129 15.58 51.89 -23.75
CA VAL A 129 15.69 51.67 -25.20
C VAL A 129 16.78 52.55 -25.81
N LEU A 130 16.85 53.83 -25.43
CA LEU A 130 17.87 54.76 -25.93
C LEU A 130 19.29 54.32 -25.53
N ARG A 131 19.48 53.86 -24.28
CA ARG A 131 20.75 53.28 -23.84
C ARG A 131 21.14 52.04 -24.63
N VAL A 132 20.20 51.12 -24.84
CA VAL A 132 20.45 49.88 -25.60
C VAL A 132 20.78 50.19 -27.06
N ALA A 133 20.17 51.22 -27.65
CA ALA A 133 20.50 51.73 -28.98
C ALA A 133 21.87 52.43 -29.05
N GLY A 134 22.60 52.55 -27.94
CA GLY A 134 23.92 53.18 -27.87
C GLY A 134 23.87 54.71 -27.73
N LEU A 135 22.70 55.30 -27.49
CA LEU A 135 22.56 56.73 -27.31
C LEU A 135 22.94 57.13 -25.88
N VAL A 136 23.86 58.07 -25.76
CA VAL A 136 24.35 58.60 -24.48
C VAL A 136 23.65 59.90 -24.13
N GLU A 137 23.08 59.96 -22.92
CA GLU A 137 22.47 61.16 -22.34
C GLU A 137 23.51 62.28 -22.18
N GLY A 138 23.17 63.50 -22.61
CA GLY A 138 24.07 64.65 -22.65
C GLY A 138 24.88 64.77 -23.95
N ILE A 139 24.97 63.71 -24.76
CA ILE A 139 25.64 63.73 -26.07
C ILE A 139 24.61 63.65 -27.20
N ASN A 140 23.73 62.63 -27.16
CA ASN A 140 22.78 62.37 -28.24
C ASN A 140 21.37 62.87 -27.91
N TYR A 141 21.02 62.91 -26.63
CA TYR A 141 19.74 63.42 -26.17
C TYR A 141 19.84 64.02 -24.76
N VAL A 142 18.88 64.87 -24.41
CA VAL A 142 18.68 65.43 -23.06
C VAL A 142 17.23 65.33 -22.65
N LYS A 143 16.97 65.07 -21.37
CA LYS A 143 15.62 64.96 -20.81
C LYS A 143 15.10 66.31 -20.33
N GLN A 144 13.78 66.51 -20.43
CA GLN A 144 13.05 67.63 -19.81
C GLN A 144 13.67 69.02 -20.09
N ARG A 145 14.20 69.24 -21.30
CA ARG A 145 14.77 70.54 -21.69
C ARG A 145 13.64 71.47 -22.11
N ALA A 146 13.45 72.57 -21.40
CA ALA A 146 12.49 73.60 -21.82
C ALA A 146 12.92 74.23 -23.16
N LEU A 147 12.05 74.18 -24.17
CA LEU A 147 12.27 74.89 -25.42
C LEU A 147 11.87 76.37 -25.28
N PRO A 148 12.49 77.27 -26.09
CA PRO A 148 12.02 78.64 -26.22
C PRO A 148 10.61 78.63 -26.83
N GLY A 149 9.60 78.78 -25.97
CA GLY A 149 8.17 78.55 -26.31
C GLY A 149 7.35 77.92 -25.18
N GLY A 150 8.00 77.45 -24.09
CA GLY A 150 7.32 77.00 -22.87
C GLY A 150 6.88 75.53 -22.88
N THR A 151 7.02 74.83 -24.00
CA THR A 151 6.84 73.38 -24.06
C THR A 151 8.08 72.67 -23.51
N VAL A 152 7.87 71.71 -22.62
CA VAL A 152 8.91 70.82 -22.09
C VAL A 152 8.65 69.41 -22.65
N PRO A 153 9.37 68.98 -23.69
CA PRO A 153 9.31 67.61 -24.18
C PRO A 153 10.08 66.67 -23.25
N ASP A 154 9.64 65.40 -23.20
CA ASP A 154 10.26 64.37 -22.37
C ASP A 154 11.71 64.09 -22.81
N PHE A 155 11.97 64.01 -24.12
CA PHE A 155 13.30 63.84 -24.71
C PHE A 155 13.56 64.83 -25.85
N THR A 156 14.76 65.42 -25.86
CA THR A 156 15.25 66.29 -26.94
C THR A 156 16.51 65.69 -27.52
N PHE A 157 16.48 65.35 -28.82
CA PHE A 157 17.63 64.81 -29.54
C PHE A 157 18.49 65.93 -30.12
N LEU A 158 19.81 65.77 -30.03
CA LEU A 158 20.78 66.70 -30.59
C LEU A 158 21.19 66.17 -31.96
N LEU A 159 20.89 66.93 -33.02
CA LEU A 159 21.28 66.59 -34.38
C LEU A 159 22.63 67.22 -34.72
N PRO A 160 23.55 66.50 -35.40
CA PRO A 160 24.75 67.10 -35.95
C PRO A 160 24.39 68.03 -37.12
N ASN A 161 25.07 69.18 -37.20
CA ASN A 161 24.98 70.12 -38.32
C ASN A 161 25.75 69.62 -39.53
#